data_AF-A0A0V1AHX1-F1
#
_entry.id   AF-A0A0V1AHX1-F1
#
_cell.length_a   1.000
_cell.length_b   1.000
_cell.length_c   1.000
_cell.angle_alpha   90.00
_cell.angle_beta   90.00
_cell.angle_gamma   90.00
#
_symmetry.space_group_name_H-M   'P 1'
#
loop_
_entity.id
_entity.type
_entity.pdbx_description
1 polymer ?
#
loop_
_entity_poly.entity_id
_entity_poly.type
_entity_poly.pdbx_seq_one_letter_code
_entity_poly.pdbx_strand_id
1 'polypeptide(L)'
;LHKYQPTATTSTDSIRTLTAPGTVKIFASAPVAYSSDIYLNYIVKTMQKSFQVYTPGTTATVLRKSCTGTLKVENVLGPITVRDTEIPIGQDSAR
;
A
#
# COMPACT_ATOMS: atom_id res chain seq x y z
N LEU A 1 24.13 0.83 -12.56
CA LEU A 1 22.83 0.76 -11.86
C LEU A 1 21.77 0.31 -12.88
N HIS A 2 21.11 -0.84 -12.68
CA HIS A 2 20.00 -1.24 -13.53
C HIS A 2 18.76 -0.42 -13.18
N LYS A 3 18.19 0.30 -14.15
CA LYS A 3 16.91 1.00 -14.00
C LYS A 3 15.80 -0.04 -14.13
N TYR A 4 15.13 -0.37 -13.04
CA TYR A 4 13.91 -1.18 -13.12
C TYR A 4 12.81 -0.33 -13.78
N GLN A 5 12.30 -0.83 -14.91
CA GLN A 5 11.17 -0.24 -15.59
C GLN A 5 9.94 -1.11 -15.23
N PRO A 6 8.98 -0.60 -14.44
CA PRO A 6 7.81 -1.38 -14.08
C PRO A 6 6.98 -1.66 -15.33
N THR A 7 6.95 -2.93 -15.75
CA THR A 7 6.01 -3.42 -16.76
C THR A 7 4.66 -3.59 -16.09
N ALA A 8 3.71 -2.70 -16.37
CA ALA A 8 2.33 -2.88 -15.96
C ALA A 8 1.65 -3.86 -16.94
N THR A 9 1.26 -5.03 -16.45
CA THR A 9 0.51 -6.02 -17.23
C THR A 9 -0.95 -5.99 -16.80
N THR A 10 -1.87 -5.88 -17.76
CA THR A 10 -3.29 -6.08 -17.51
C THR A 10 -3.59 -7.57 -17.53
N SER A 11 -3.92 -8.15 -16.37
CA SER A 11 -4.44 -9.53 -16.34
C SER A 11 -5.90 -9.55 -16.78
N THR A 12 -6.23 -10.50 -17.66
CA THR A 12 -7.61 -10.85 -18.03
C THR A 12 -8.22 -11.87 -17.06
N ASP A 13 -7.50 -12.26 -16.01
CA ASP A 13 -8.00 -13.19 -15.00
C ASP A 13 -9.20 -12.57 -14.29
N SER A 14 -10.27 -13.37 -14.19
CA SER A 14 -11.50 -12.94 -13.56
C SER A 14 -11.33 -12.91 -12.05
N ILE A 15 -11.45 -11.72 -11.45
CA ILE A 15 -11.60 -11.60 -10.00
C ILE A 15 -13.03 -12.02 -9.65
N ARG A 16 -13.15 -13.11 -8.88
CA ARG A 16 -14.43 -13.53 -8.32
C ARG A 16 -14.68 -12.77 -7.02
N THR A 17 -15.60 -11.82 -7.03
CA THR A 17 -16.07 -11.10 -5.83
C THR A 17 -17.49 -11.56 -5.46
N LEU A 18 -17.84 -11.47 -4.17
CA LEU A 18 -19.15 -11.90 -3.64
C LEU A 18 -20.33 -11.09 -4.23
N THR A 19 -20.07 -9.86 -4.67
CA THR A 19 -20.97 -8.99 -5.44
C THR A 19 -20.28 -8.56 -6.72
N ALA A 20 -21.03 -8.10 -7.73
CA ALA A 20 -20.43 -7.58 -8.97
C ALA A 20 -19.37 -6.51 -8.62
N PRO A 21 -18.09 -6.72 -8.99
CA PRO A 21 -17.07 -5.78 -8.63
C PRO A 21 -17.31 -4.49 -9.43
N GLY A 22 -17.26 -3.34 -8.75
CA GLY A 22 -17.05 -2.08 -9.45
C GLY A 22 -15.69 -2.09 -10.16
N THR A 23 -15.34 -1.00 -10.86
CA THR A 23 -14.03 -0.88 -11.47
C THR A 23 -12.92 -0.98 -10.42
N VAL A 24 -12.12 -2.06 -10.50
CA VAL A 24 -10.98 -2.30 -9.61
C VAL A 24 -9.65 -2.02 -10.31
N LYS A 25 -8.63 -1.71 -9.52
CA LYS A 25 -7.22 -1.60 -9.98
C LYS A 25 -6.38 -2.55 -9.14
N ILE A 26 -5.68 -3.46 -9.80
CA ILE A 26 -4.76 -4.41 -9.15
C ILE A 26 -3.34 -3.88 -9.30
N PHE A 27 -2.60 -3.86 -8.18
CA PHE A 27 -1.18 -3.52 -8.15
C PHE A 27 -0.40 -4.75 -7.70
N ALA A 28 0.59 -5.15 -8.49
CA ALA A 28 1.46 -6.29 -8.18
C ALA A 28 2.93 -5.89 -8.34
N SER A 29 3.81 -6.51 -7.55
CA SER A 29 5.27 -6.36 -7.66
C SER A 29 5.89 -7.73 -7.92
N ALA A 30 6.90 -7.79 -8.78
CA ALA A 30 7.61 -9.02 -9.10
C ALA A 30 8.71 -9.31 -8.06
N PRO A 31 9.05 -10.59 -7.78
CA PRO A 31 10.06 -10.98 -6.78
C PRO A 31 11.48 -10.48 -7.07
N VAL A 32 11.74 -9.91 -8.26
CA VAL A 32 13.06 -9.49 -8.69
C VAL A 32 13.26 -7.98 -8.48
N ALA A 33 14.01 -7.64 -7.43
CA ALA A 33 14.66 -6.35 -7.22
C ALA A 33 13.79 -5.10 -6.95
N TYR A 34 12.53 -5.24 -6.53
CA TYR A 34 11.79 -4.09 -5.98
C TYR A 34 12.25 -3.82 -4.54
N SER A 35 13.39 -3.15 -4.38
CA SER A 35 13.96 -2.80 -3.06
C SER A 35 13.27 -1.59 -2.39
N SER A 36 12.09 -1.21 -2.88
CA SER A 36 11.46 0.07 -2.57
C SER A 36 10.00 -0.14 -2.20
N ASP A 37 9.52 0.58 -1.19
CA ASP A 37 8.15 0.44 -0.69
C ASP A 37 7.10 0.63 -1.80
N ILE A 38 6.13 -0.30 -1.87
CA ILE A 38 5.11 -0.36 -2.92
C ILE A 38 4.12 0.82 -2.84
N TYR A 39 3.81 1.30 -1.64
CA TYR A 39 2.94 2.46 -1.46
C TYR A 39 3.62 3.72 -1.98
N LEU A 40 4.88 3.91 -1.61
CA LEU A 40 5.69 5.08 -1.91
C LEU A 40 6.08 5.18 -3.38
N ASN A 41 6.48 4.08 -3.99
CA ASN A 41 7.11 4.10 -5.30
C ASN A 41 6.17 3.76 -6.45
N TYR A 42 5.04 3.11 -6.16
CA TYR A 42 4.14 2.59 -7.19
C TYR A 42 2.69 3.03 -7.02
N ILE A 43 2.05 2.70 -5.89
CA ILE A 43 0.60 2.91 -5.71
C ILE A 43 0.27 4.41 -5.69
N VAL A 44 0.97 5.22 -4.88
CA VAL A 44 0.70 6.67 -4.76
C VAL A 44 0.80 7.38 -6.11
N LYS A 45 1.81 7.02 -6.92
CA LYS A 45 2.06 7.62 -8.24
C LYS A 45 1.06 7.17 -9.30
N THR A 46 0.60 5.93 -9.24
CA THR A 46 -0.36 5.42 -10.23
C THR A 46 -1.79 5.88 -9.92
N MET A 47 -2.13 5.97 -8.63
CA MET A 47 -3.45 6.41 -8.18
C MET A 47 -3.60 7.93 -8.19
N GLN A 48 -2.50 8.69 -8.18
CA GLN A 48 -2.49 10.16 -8.09
C GLN A 48 -3.29 10.65 -6.86
N LYS A 49 -3.18 9.93 -5.74
CA LYS A 49 -3.87 10.22 -4.47
C LYS A 49 -2.94 9.99 -3.30
N SER A 50 -3.12 10.77 -2.23
CA SER A 50 -2.43 10.57 -0.96
C SER A 50 -3.03 9.39 -0.19
N PHE A 51 -2.21 8.68 0.58
CA PHE A 51 -2.59 7.49 1.35
C PHE A 51 -2.16 7.59 2.81
N GLN A 52 -3.00 7.05 3.67
CA GLN A 52 -2.67 6.73 5.06
C GLN A 52 -2.45 5.22 5.15
N VAL A 53 -1.29 4.81 5.64
CA VAL A 53 -0.89 3.41 5.77
C VAL A 53 -0.84 3.06 7.24
N TYR A 54 -1.57 2.03 7.64
CA TYR A 54 -1.54 1.54 9.01
C TYR A 54 -0.19 0.89 9.33
N THR A 55 0.38 1.25 10.47
CA THR A 55 1.67 0.73 10.95
C THR A 55 1.54 0.32 12.41
N PRO A 56 1.25 -0.96 12.69
CA PRO A 56 1.17 -1.47 14.06
C PRO A 56 2.58 -1.70 14.62
N GLY A 57 3.15 -0.72 15.32
CA GLY A 57 4.44 -0.92 15.98
C GLY A 57 5.14 0.35 16.47
N THR A 58 6.35 0.17 17.00
CA THR A 58 7.31 1.25 17.28
C THR A 58 8.05 1.63 16.00
N THR A 59 8.77 2.76 16.02
CA THR A 59 9.35 3.50 14.87
C THR A 59 10.18 2.73 13.82
N ALA A 60 10.44 1.43 13.99
CA ALA A 60 11.25 0.61 13.08
C ALA A 60 10.54 0.21 11.77
N THR A 61 9.21 0.13 11.74
CA THR A 61 8.39 -0.22 10.56
C THR A 61 7.69 0.98 9.91
N VAL A 62 8.01 2.19 10.37
CA VAL A 62 7.50 3.44 9.79
C VAL A 62 8.03 3.58 8.37
N LEU A 63 7.12 3.65 7.39
CA LEU A 63 7.50 3.95 6.02
C LEU A 63 8.28 5.26 6.00
N ARG A 64 9.44 5.27 5.32
CA ARG A 64 10.20 6.52 5.09
C ARG A 64 9.25 7.51 4.42
N LYS A 65 8.83 8.52 5.19
CA LYS A 65 7.80 9.47 4.80
C LYS A 65 8.19 10.16 3.49
N SER A 66 7.37 10.05 2.44
CA SER A 66 7.45 10.98 1.31
C SER A 66 6.71 12.25 1.71
N CYS A 67 7.44 13.21 2.27
CA CYS A 67 6.96 14.60 2.39
C CYS A 67 7.20 15.42 1.12
N THR A 68 7.90 14.85 0.14
CA THR A 68 8.35 15.56 -1.05
C THR A 68 7.33 15.41 -2.17
N GLY A 69 6.61 16.50 -2.47
CA GLY A 69 5.62 16.57 -3.54
C GLY A 69 4.19 16.81 -3.05
N THR A 70 3.24 16.85 -4.00
CA THR A 70 1.81 17.07 -3.73
C THR A 70 1.09 15.84 -3.18
N LEU A 71 1.63 14.65 -3.42
CA LEU A 71 1.09 13.38 -2.95
C LEU A 71 1.86 12.89 -1.72
N LYS A 72 1.13 12.47 -0.69
CA LYS A 72 1.68 12.06 0.60
C LYS A 72 1.36 10.59 0.90
N VAL A 73 2.32 9.90 1.50
CA VAL A 73 2.11 8.60 2.15
C VAL A 73 2.49 8.78 3.61
N GLU A 74 1.50 8.66 4.50
CA GLU A 74 1.64 8.93 5.92
C GLU A 74 1.32 7.67 6.73
N ASN A 75 2.11 7.43 7.78
CA ASN A 75 1.87 6.32 8.68
C ASN A 75 0.79 6.69 9.69
N VAL A 76 -0.16 5.80 9.91
CA VAL A 76 -1.12 5.85 11.02
C VAL A 76 -0.69 4.79 12.02
N LEU A 77 -0.14 5.24 13.14
CA LEU A 77 0.36 4.34 14.17
C LEU A 77 -0.79 3.71 14.95
N GLY A 78 -0.71 2.41 15.18
CA GLY A 78 -1.70 1.68 15.98
C GLY A 78 -1.59 1.93 17.49
N PRO A 79 -2.63 1.54 18.25
CA PRO A 79 -3.88 0.93 17.80
C PRO A 79 -4.80 1.90 17.04
N ILE A 80 -5.69 1.38 16.18
CA ILE A 80 -6.69 2.18 15.45
C ILE A 80 -8.12 1.74 15.79
N THR A 81 -9.06 2.67 15.73
CA THR A 81 -10.49 2.39 15.90
C THR A 81 -11.19 2.40 14.56
N VAL A 82 -11.87 1.30 14.22
CA VAL A 82 -12.70 1.17 13.02
C VAL A 82 -14.13 0.90 13.46
N ARG A 83 -15.04 1.85 13.24
CA ARG A 83 -16.49 1.72 13.57
C ARG A 83 -16.69 1.13 14.99
N ASP A 84 -16.05 1.73 15.98
CA ASP A 84 -16.13 1.35 17.41
C ASP A 84 -15.37 0.08 17.83
N THR A 85 -14.66 -0.56 16.90
CA THR A 85 -13.77 -1.69 17.22
C THR A 85 -12.33 -1.21 17.23
N GLU A 86 -11.65 -1.32 18.38
CA GLU A 86 -10.20 -1.14 18.44
C GLU A 86 -9.50 -2.35 17.82
N ILE A 87 -8.50 -2.08 16.99
CA ILE A 87 -7.59 -3.10 16.43
C ILE A 87 -6.28 -3.00 17.19
N PRO A 88 -5.99 -3.92 18.13
CA PRO A 88 -4.76 -3.91 18.90
C PRO A 88 -3.54 -4.19 18.02
N ILE A 89 -2.39 -3.72 18.48
CA ILE A 89 -1.09 -4.05 17.87
C ILE A 89 -0.90 -5.57 17.94
N GLY A 90 -0.52 -6.18 16.81
CA GLY A 90 -0.26 -7.62 16.71
C GLY A 90 -1.49 -8.51 16.48
N GLN A 91 -2.70 -7.94 16.49
CA GLN A 91 -3.95 -8.62 16.10
C GLN A 91 -4.31 -8.40 14.62
N ASP A 92 -3.61 -7.49 13.93
CA ASP A 92 -3.71 -7.27 12.49
C ASP A 92 -2.56 -7.96 11.74
N SER A 93 -2.78 -8.27 10.45
CA SER A 93 -1.78 -8.91 9.59
C SER A 93 -0.74 -7.93 9.04
N ALA A 94 -1.00 -6.62 9.07
CA ALA A 94 0.04 -5.63 8.82
C ALA A 94 1.14 -5.81 9.88
N ARG A 95 2.35 -6.10 9.43
CA ARG A 95 3.53 -6.31 10.27
C ARG A 95 4.74 -5.64 9.63
#